data_AF-A0A9W7UD14-F1
#
_entry.id   AF-A0A9W7UD14-F1
#
_cell.length_a   1.000
_cell.length_b   1.000
_cell.length_c   1.000
_cell.angle_alpha   90.00
_cell.angle_beta   90.00
_cell.angle_gamma   90.00
#
_symmetry.space_group_name_H-M   'P 1'
#
loop_
_entity.id
_entity.type
_entity.pdbx_description
1 polymer ?
#
loop_
_entity_poly.entity_id
_entity_poly.type
_entity_poly.pdbx_seq_one_letter_code
_entity_poly.pdbx_strand_id
1 'polypeptide(L)'
;MQREFRLKDEDLLDLTHFPIQAVFNMVDDERFLKVINSVCEGVGFGEEYGACTFPGDLDEYDIANGDSFEGVEFVLYSGDEVIINYQTLYHYFKKMCEGYSKKYPNTIKRLEDGLNKFIELYNINR
;
A
#
# COMPACT_ATOMS: atom_id res chain seq x y z
N MET A 1 -6.08 -24.51 3.04
CA MET A 1 -4.89 -23.82 2.51
C MET A 1 -4.57 -22.69 3.46
N GLN A 2 -3.38 -22.64 4.05
CA GLN A 2 -3.03 -21.60 5.02
C GLN A 2 -2.91 -20.27 4.27
N ARG A 3 -3.68 -19.26 4.68
CA ARG A 3 -3.61 -17.92 4.09
C ARG A 3 -2.27 -17.32 4.47
N GLU A 4 -1.45 -16.99 3.47
CA GLU A 4 -0.22 -16.24 3.69
C GLU A 4 -0.57 -14.74 3.73
N PHE A 5 -0.24 -14.10 4.84
CA PHE A 5 -0.41 -12.66 5.01
C PHE A 5 0.75 -11.91 4.33
N ARG A 6 0.44 -10.74 3.76
CA ARG A 6 1.41 -9.79 3.20
C ARG A 6 2.24 -9.13 4.28
N LEU A 7 1.56 -8.77 5.37
CA LEU A 7 2.13 -8.15 6.55
C LEU A 7 1.58 -8.86 7.79
N LYS A 8 2.44 -9.01 8.79
CA LYS A 8 2.09 -9.48 10.13
C LYS A 8 2.34 -8.37 11.14
N ASP A 9 1.87 -8.56 12.36
CA ASP A 9 2.05 -7.59 13.45
C ASP A 9 3.54 -7.28 13.70
N GLU A 10 4.42 -8.28 13.52
CA GLU A 10 5.88 -8.12 13.63
C GLU A 10 6.52 -7.25 12.54
N ASP A 11 5.81 -7.02 11.43
CA ASP A 11 6.24 -6.14 10.34
C ASP A 11 5.81 -4.69 10.55
N LEU A 12 4.90 -4.41 11.50
CA LEU A 12 4.40 -3.07 11.76
C LEU A 12 5.45 -2.20 12.47
N LEU A 13 5.74 -1.03 11.90
CA LEU A 13 6.57 0.00 12.53
C LEU A 13 5.88 0.65 13.73
N ASP A 14 4.55 0.74 13.69
CA ASP A 14 3.68 1.24 14.75
C ASP A 14 2.35 0.46 14.70
N LEU A 15 1.75 0.14 15.85
CA LEU A 15 0.50 -0.61 15.91
C LEU A 15 -0.68 0.16 15.28
N THR A 16 -0.62 1.49 15.25
CA THR A 16 -1.60 2.33 14.55
C THR A 16 -1.58 2.12 13.03
N HIS A 17 -0.53 1.50 12.48
CA HIS A 17 -0.45 1.17 11.05
C HIS A 17 -1.23 -0.11 10.68
N PHE A 18 -2.02 -0.67 11.61
CA PHE A 18 -2.88 -1.83 11.36
C PHE A 18 -3.75 -1.73 10.09
N PRO A 19 -4.36 -0.57 9.73
CA PRO A 19 -5.14 -0.46 8.49
C PRO A 19 -4.35 -0.84 7.24
N ILE A 20 -3.05 -0.54 7.18
CA ILE A 20 -2.17 -0.92 6.06
C ILE A 20 -2.09 -2.45 5.94
N GLN A 21 -1.84 -3.12 7.06
CA GLN A 21 -1.78 -4.58 7.13
C GLN A 21 -3.11 -5.19 6.73
N ALA A 22 -4.23 -4.71 7.30
CA ALA A 22 -5.56 -5.22 7.03
C ALA A 22 -5.93 -5.08 5.54
N VAL A 23 -5.72 -3.90 4.95
CA VAL A 23 -6.00 -3.62 3.53
C VAL A 23 -5.19 -4.54 2.61
N PHE A 24 -3.86 -4.59 2.77
CA PHE A 24 -3.02 -5.41 1.89
C PHE A 24 -3.22 -6.92 2.10
N ASN A 25 -3.56 -7.36 3.31
CA ASN A 25 -3.83 -8.77 3.58
C ASN A 25 -5.10 -9.27 2.89
N MET A 26 -6.03 -8.39 2.47
CA MET A 26 -7.19 -8.74 1.64
C MET A 26 -6.84 -9.03 0.19
N VAL A 27 -5.70 -8.53 -0.30
CA VAL A 27 -5.27 -8.70 -1.69
C VAL A 27 -4.72 -10.11 -1.92
N ASP A 28 -5.44 -10.89 -2.74
CA ASP A 28 -5.02 -12.23 -3.15
C ASP A 28 -3.72 -12.24 -3.99
N ASP A 29 -3.12 -13.42 -4.15
CA ASP A 29 -1.86 -13.58 -4.90
C ASP A 29 -1.99 -13.17 -6.36
N GLU A 30 -3.11 -13.51 -7.00
CA GLU A 30 -3.33 -13.27 -8.43
C GLU A 30 -3.41 -11.77 -8.75
N ARG A 31 -3.94 -10.97 -7.81
CA ARG A 31 -4.09 -9.52 -7.93
C ARG A 31 -2.92 -8.74 -7.37
N PHE A 32 -2.14 -9.29 -6.44
CA PHE A 32 -1.11 -8.54 -5.71
C PHE A 32 -0.15 -7.81 -6.64
N LEU A 33 0.40 -8.48 -7.66
CA LEU A 33 1.33 -7.86 -8.59
C LEU A 33 0.72 -6.67 -9.34
N LYS A 34 -0.57 -6.72 -9.67
CA LYS A 34 -1.26 -5.60 -10.31
C LYS A 34 -1.43 -4.45 -9.32
N VAL A 35 -1.92 -4.76 -8.13
CA VAL A 35 -2.17 -3.79 -7.06
C VAL A 35 -0.88 -3.06 -6.70
N ILE A 36 0.18 -3.77 -6.28
CA ILE A 36 1.42 -3.13 -5.82
C ILE A 36 2.06 -2.22 -6.87
N ASN A 37 1.97 -2.55 -8.16
CA ASN A 37 2.45 -1.68 -9.24
C ASN A 37 1.61 -0.42 -9.39
N SER A 38 0.29 -0.52 -9.25
CA SER A 38 -0.62 0.64 -9.24
C SER A 38 -0.30 1.58 -8.08
N VAL A 39 -0.12 1.02 -6.88
CA VAL A 39 0.18 1.81 -5.68
C VAL A 39 1.58 2.45 -5.77
N CYS A 40 2.54 1.77 -6.42
CA CYS A 40 3.85 2.34 -6.72
C CYS A 40 3.80 3.52 -7.71
N GLU A 41 2.73 3.65 -8.49
CA GLU A 41 2.49 4.74 -9.43
C GLU A 41 1.63 5.87 -8.81
N GLY A 42 1.32 5.77 -7.51
CA GLY A 42 0.55 6.78 -6.80
C GLY A 42 -0.96 6.67 -6.99
N VAL A 43 -1.45 5.48 -7.37
CA VAL A 43 -2.87 5.21 -7.59
C VAL A 43 -3.39 4.27 -6.51
N GLY A 44 -4.41 4.71 -5.79
CA GLY A 44 -5.06 3.95 -4.73
C GLY A 44 -5.82 2.70 -5.21
N PHE A 45 -6.34 1.95 -4.26
CA PHE A 45 -7.20 0.80 -4.51
C PHE A 45 -8.15 0.54 -3.34
N GLY A 46 -9.27 -0.12 -3.65
CA GLY A 46 -10.23 -0.60 -2.65
C GLY A 46 -10.30 -2.11 -2.60
N GLU A 47 -10.57 -2.63 -1.41
CA GLU A 47 -11.02 -3.99 -1.14
C GLU A 47 -12.34 -3.93 -0.34
N GLU A 48 -12.96 -5.09 -0.11
CA GLU A 48 -14.31 -5.19 0.47
C GLU A 48 -14.48 -4.45 1.81
N TYR A 49 -13.43 -4.37 2.63
CA TYR A 49 -13.50 -3.79 3.98
C TYR A 49 -12.50 -2.66 4.23
N GLY A 50 -11.92 -2.09 3.18
CA GLY A 50 -10.99 -0.98 3.33
C GLY A 50 -10.37 -0.52 2.02
N ALA A 51 -9.72 0.64 2.07
CA ALA A 51 -9.12 1.28 0.91
C ALA A 51 -7.78 1.92 1.24
N CYS A 52 -6.99 2.12 0.18
CA CYS A 52 -5.78 2.91 0.13
C CYS A 52 -6.05 4.08 -0.83
N THR A 53 -5.87 5.32 -0.37
CA THR A 53 -6.18 6.54 -1.14
C THR A 53 -4.96 7.46 -1.18
N PHE A 54 -4.57 7.86 -2.39
CA PHE A 54 -3.59 8.92 -2.60
C PHE A 54 -4.29 10.27 -2.77
N PRO A 55 -3.62 11.40 -2.49
CA PRO A 55 -4.18 12.72 -2.73
C PRO A 55 -4.60 12.94 -4.20
N GLY A 56 -3.94 12.26 -5.15
CA GLY A 56 -4.29 12.32 -6.57
C GLY A 56 -5.56 11.52 -6.94
N ASP A 57 -6.09 10.70 -6.03
CA ASP A 57 -7.35 9.98 -6.22
C ASP A 57 -8.57 10.84 -5.83
N LEU A 58 -8.37 11.94 -5.09
CA LEU A 58 -9.43 12.85 -4.64
C LEU A 58 -9.87 13.76 -5.78
N ASP A 59 -11.18 13.93 -5.94
CA ASP A 59 -11.75 14.88 -6.90
C ASP A 59 -11.95 16.29 -6.30
N GLU A 60 -12.39 17.24 -7.13
CA GLU A 60 -12.61 18.62 -6.68
C GLU A 60 -13.69 18.73 -5.60
N TYR A 61 -14.67 17.81 -5.59
CA TYR A 61 -15.73 17.78 -4.60
C TYR A 61 -15.20 17.27 -3.26
N ASP A 62 -14.40 16.20 -3.25
CA ASP A 62 -13.75 15.67 -2.04
C ASP A 62 -12.92 16.79 -1.36
N ILE A 63 -12.05 17.44 -2.13
CA ILE A 63 -11.20 18.52 -1.64
C ILE A 63 -12.03 19.70 -1.12
N ALA A 64 -13.10 20.08 -1.83
CA ALA A 64 -13.97 21.19 -1.42
C ALA A 64 -14.72 20.92 -0.11
N ASN A 65 -14.94 19.64 0.23
CA ASN A 65 -15.57 19.23 1.49
C ASN A 65 -14.57 19.03 2.64
N GLY A 66 -13.29 19.31 2.40
CA GLY A 66 -12.25 19.28 3.43
C GLY A 66 -11.42 18.00 3.43
N ASP A 67 -11.65 17.08 2.51
CA ASP A 67 -10.85 15.87 2.36
C ASP A 67 -9.54 16.27 1.68
N SER A 68 -8.55 16.56 2.51
CA SER A 68 -7.19 16.85 2.07
C SER A 68 -6.20 16.34 3.11
N PHE A 69 -5.18 15.63 2.65
CA PHE A 69 -4.16 15.05 3.51
C PHE A 69 -2.81 15.01 2.81
N GLU A 70 -1.75 14.97 3.61
CA GLU A 70 -0.38 14.77 3.13
C GLU A 70 0.04 13.33 3.39
N GLY A 71 0.43 12.60 2.34
CA GLY A 71 0.83 11.20 2.42
C GLY A 71 -0.15 10.27 1.72
N VAL A 72 -0.42 9.11 2.31
CA VAL A 72 -1.34 8.10 1.82
C VAL A 72 -2.24 7.65 2.95
N GLU A 73 -3.53 7.65 2.70
CA GLU A 73 -4.56 7.22 3.65
C GLU A 73 -4.86 5.73 3.47
N PHE A 74 -5.01 5.04 4.59
CA PHE A 74 -5.61 3.72 4.66
C PHE A 74 -6.78 3.75 5.62
N VAL A 75 -7.96 3.36 5.13
CA VAL A 75 -9.21 3.36 5.91
C VAL A 75 -9.84 1.97 5.90
N LEU A 76 -10.38 1.55 7.04
CA LEU A 76 -11.19 0.35 7.19
C LEU A 76 -12.66 0.73 7.40
N TYR A 77 -13.57 -0.14 6.97
CA TYR A 77 -15.01 0.05 7.19
C TYR A 77 -15.40 0.04 8.68
N SER A 78 -14.53 -0.46 9.56
CA SER A 78 -14.69 -0.35 11.02
C SER A 78 -14.56 1.08 11.54
N GLY A 79 -14.02 2.00 10.74
CA GLY A 79 -13.67 3.37 11.12
C GLY A 79 -12.22 3.54 11.57
N ASP A 80 -11.40 2.47 11.53
CA ASP A 80 -9.96 2.60 11.77
C ASP A 80 -9.29 3.23 10.54
N GLU A 81 -8.49 4.27 10.75
CA GLU A 81 -7.80 5.00 9.69
C GLU A 81 -6.36 5.33 10.08
N VAL A 82 -5.50 5.48 9.08
CA VAL A 82 -4.16 6.01 9.27
C VAL A 82 -3.70 6.73 8.00
N ILE A 83 -3.06 7.89 8.18
CA ILE A 83 -2.36 8.60 7.11
C ILE A 83 -0.87 8.48 7.40
N ILE A 84 -0.11 7.99 6.42
CA ILE A 84 1.34 7.81 6.53
C ILE A 84 2.09 8.52 5.40
N ASN A 85 3.34 8.91 5.68
CA ASN A 85 4.22 9.45 4.65
C ASN A 85 4.72 8.36 3.68
N TYR A 86 5.23 8.79 2.53
CA TYR A 86 5.70 7.88 1.48
C TYR A 86 6.93 7.05 1.89
N GLN A 87 7.78 7.55 2.80
CA GLN A 87 8.94 6.80 3.30
C GLN A 87 8.49 5.57 4.12
N THR A 88 7.49 5.75 4.98
CA THR A 88 6.84 4.68 5.73
C THR A 88 6.14 3.70 4.79
N LEU A 89 5.44 4.18 3.76
CA LEU A 89 4.77 3.30 2.80
C LEU A 89 5.77 2.45 2.00
N TYR A 90 6.88 3.05 1.58
CA TYR A 90 7.96 2.35 0.89
C TYR A 90 8.56 1.21 1.74
N HIS A 91 8.69 1.40 3.06
CA HIS A 91 9.12 0.34 3.96
C HIS A 91 8.21 -0.89 3.86
N TYR A 92 6.89 -0.69 3.91
CA TYR A 92 5.92 -1.77 3.79
C TYR A 92 5.93 -2.40 2.40
N PHE A 93 6.06 -1.61 1.33
CA PHE A 93 6.17 -2.15 -0.03
C PHE A 93 7.36 -3.09 -0.17
N LYS A 94 8.53 -2.72 0.35
CA LYS A 94 9.70 -3.61 0.35
C LYS A 94 9.41 -4.94 1.04
N LYS A 95 8.82 -4.92 2.24
CA LYS A 95 8.48 -6.13 3.00
C LYS A 95 7.54 -7.05 2.22
N MET A 96 6.47 -6.49 1.66
CA MET A 96 5.49 -7.27 0.90
C MET A 96 6.09 -7.82 -0.40
N CYS A 97 6.88 -7.02 -1.13
CA CYS A 97 7.57 -7.45 -2.34
C CYS A 97 8.60 -8.55 -2.05
N GLU A 98 9.37 -8.45 -0.96
CA GLU A 98 10.30 -9.50 -0.51
C GLU A 98 9.59 -10.82 -0.18
N GLY A 99 8.44 -10.75 0.50
CA GLY A 99 7.61 -11.93 0.78
C GLY A 99 7.05 -12.56 -0.50
N TYR A 100 6.44 -11.75 -1.36
CA TYR A 100 5.80 -12.23 -2.58
C TYR A 100 6.79 -12.81 -3.60
N SER A 101 7.95 -12.17 -3.77
CA SER A 101 9.00 -12.60 -4.72
C SER A 101 9.64 -13.94 -4.35
N LYS A 102 9.73 -14.29 -3.06
CA LYS A 102 10.17 -15.63 -2.62
C LYS A 102 9.25 -16.73 -3.15
N LYS A 103 7.95 -16.45 -3.22
CA LYS A 103 6.93 -17.38 -3.71
C LYS A 103 6.80 -17.35 -5.24
N TYR A 104 6.98 -16.18 -5.85
CA TYR A 104 6.86 -15.96 -7.29
C TYR A 104 8.12 -15.30 -7.87
N PRO A 105 9.26 -16.02 -8.02
CA PRO A 105 10.53 -15.43 -8.42
C PRO A 105 10.52 -14.77 -9.81
N ASN A 106 9.64 -15.20 -10.70
CA ASN A 106 9.46 -14.60 -12.03
C ASN A 106 8.91 -13.16 -11.98
N THR A 107 8.49 -12.67 -10.80
CA THR A 107 7.93 -11.32 -10.63
C THR A 107 8.95 -10.29 -10.13
N ILE A 108 10.16 -10.72 -9.70
CA ILE A 108 11.20 -9.88 -9.10
C ILE A 108 11.43 -8.60 -9.89
N LYS A 109 11.76 -8.72 -11.18
CA LYS A 109 12.07 -7.56 -12.03
C LYS A 109 10.93 -6.53 -12.02
N ARG A 110 9.69 -6.99 -12.14
CA ARG A 110 8.53 -6.10 -12.20
C ARG A 110 8.27 -5.41 -10.86
N LEU A 111 8.50 -6.10 -9.74
CA LEU A 111 8.42 -5.50 -8.40
C LEU A 111 9.52 -4.47 -8.19
N GLU A 112 10.76 -4.76 -8.61
CA GLU A 112 11.88 -3.81 -8.54
C GLU A 112 11.61 -2.57 -9.40
N ASP A 113 11.10 -2.74 -10.61
CA ASP A 113 10.72 -1.63 -11.49
C ASP A 113 9.64 -0.75 -10.83
N GLY A 114 8.62 -1.36 -10.21
CA GLY A 114 7.59 -0.63 -9.45
C GLY A 114 8.17 0.14 -8.25
N LEU A 115 8.99 -0.52 -7.43
CA LEU A 115 9.63 0.11 -6.27
C LEU A 115 10.54 1.29 -6.69
N ASN A 116 11.27 1.16 -7.80
CA ASN A 116 12.11 2.23 -8.34
C ASN A 116 11.27 3.43 -8.80
N LYS A 117 10.16 3.19 -9.50
CA LYS A 117 9.22 4.27 -9.86
C LYS A 117 8.70 5.01 -8.64
N PHE A 118 8.32 4.29 -7.58
CA PHE A 118 7.84 4.91 -6.35
C PHE A 118 8.93 5.77 -5.68
N ILE A 119 10.18 5.29 -5.65
CA ILE A 119 11.32 6.05 -5.15
C ILE A 119 11.50 7.36 -5.92
N GLU A 120 11.44 7.31 -7.25
CA GLU A 120 11.60 8.49 -8.11
C GLU A 120 10.43 9.46 -7.95
N LEU A 121 9.19 8.95 -7.92
CA LEU A 121 7.97 9.76 -7.83
C LEU A 121 7.90 10.56 -6.53
N TYR A 122 8.30 9.97 -5.41
CA TYR A 122 8.18 10.56 -4.07
C TYR A 122 9.50 10.96 -3.42
N ASN A 123 10.61 10.95 -4.18
CA ASN A 123 11.95 11.31 -3.69
C ASN A 123 12.37 10.57 -2.42
N ILE A 124 12.13 9.25 -2.39
CA ILE A 124 12.38 8.41 -1.21
C ILE A 124 13.89 8.28 -0.95
N ASN A 125 14.29 8.44 0.31
CA ASN A 125 15.68 8.23 0.72
C ASN A 125 15.95 6.71 0.82
N ARG A 126 16.99 6.25 0.10
CA ARG A 126 17.43 4.84 0.10
C ARG A 126 18.31 4.49 1.29
#